data_AF-A0A1M5RED7-F1
#
_entry.id   AF-A0A1M5RED7-F1
#
_cell.length_a   1.000
_cell.length_b   1.000
_cell.length_c   1.000
_cell.angle_alpha   90.00
_cell.angle_beta   90.00
_cell.angle_gamma   90.00
#
_symmetry.space_group_name_H-M   'P 1'
#
loop_
_entity.id
_entity.type
_entity.pdbx_description
1 polymer ?
#
loop_
_entity_poly.entity_id
_entity_poly.type
_entity_poly.pdbx_seq_one_letter_code
_entity_poly.pdbx_strand_id
1 'polypeptide(L)'
;MLIRNYAGKVVVQGGSVYVYGAGFSGSTKAWFGDSEAVVYDYDDGFIQVMAPKTVGILKLYVGDSGANRKFVGKVDVTDDTKRLALDNVADHPESDFEQNVCQSLLGLLPRGFAWYKGSDGLFSRLMLGIAGAVVELYRLIAAYRTNVSPTHTDSVTDFESEFRLPEEGVEYEGSDSEQSKKRLLEVYRKACKKGGCTILYFKSVAALFGIDVEIYEYWKNPERFDGVQDAPERLNFYWMIKQNIPLSDVKFFDCQTECNKPLHWWEKAAFEKLINASIPSHTRCLYAYGEKG
;
A
#
# COMPACT_ATOMS: atom_id res chain seq x y z
N MET A 1 -21.32 8.70 -21.56
CA MET A 1 -20.36 8.87 -20.46
C MET A 1 -20.47 10.29 -19.91
N LEU A 2 -21.14 10.44 -18.77
CA LEU A 2 -21.40 11.73 -18.12
C LEU A 2 -20.45 11.80 -16.92
N ILE A 3 -19.33 12.51 -17.08
CA ILE A 3 -18.27 12.58 -16.08
C ILE A 3 -18.55 13.79 -15.19
N ARG A 4 -18.77 13.58 -13.88
CA ARG A 4 -18.90 14.70 -12.94
C ARG A 4 -17.51 15.20 -12.54
N ASN A 5 -17.35 16.49 -12.68
CA ASN A 5 -16.09 17.23 -12.68
C ASN A 5 -15.36 17.10 -11.32
N TYR A 6 -14.08 16.69 -11.36
CA TYR A 6 -13.17 16.59 -10.21
C TYR A 6 -12.23 17.82 -10.10
N ALA A 7 -12.65 18.97 -10.63
CA ALA A 7 -11.85 20.18 -10.64
C ALA A 7 -11.52 20.67 -9.21
N GLY A 8 -10.21 20.78 -8.91
CA GLY A 8 -9.71 21.50 -7.75
C GLY A 8 -9.45 20.66 -6.50
N LYS A 9 -9.52 19.32 -6.60
CA LYS A 9 -9.11 18.45 -5.50
C LYS A 9 -7.60 18.25 -5.46
N VAL A 10 -7.17 18.16 -4.22
CA VAL A 10 -5.84 17.96 -3.71
C VAL A 10 -5.63 16.48 -3.46
N VAL A 11 -4.56 15.88 -3.98
CA VAL A 11 -4.20 14.49 -3.69
C VAL A 11 -2.69 14.38 -3.51
N VAL A 12 -2.26 13.54 -2.57
CA VAL A 12 -0.83 13.25 -2.35
C VAL A 12 -0.29 12.31 -3.43
N GLN A 13 1.00 12.39 -3.75
CA GLN A 13 1.64 11.44 -4.66
C GLN A 13 1.39 9.99 -4.20
N GLY A 14 1.00 9.10 -5.12
CA GLY A 14 0.59 7.73 -4.76
C GLY A 14 -0.79 7.61 -4.09
N GLY A 15 -1.46 8.74 -3.80
CA GLY A 15 -2.82 8.79 -3.27
C GLY A 15 -3.87 8.37 -4.31
N SER A 16 -5.07 8.07 -3.83
CA SER A 16 -6.19 7.64 -4.69
C SER A 16 -7.06 8.80 -5.15
N VAL A 17 -7.33 8.85 -6.44
CA VAL A 17 -8.31 9.73 -7.08
C VAL A 17 -9.47 8.87 -7.56
N TYR A 18 -10.68 9.17 -7.10
CA TYR A 18 -11.89 8.56 -7.63
C TYR A 18 -12.39 9.41 -8.80
N VAL A 19 -12.97 8.77 -9.82
CA VAL A 19 -13.68 9.45 -10.90
C VAL A 19 -15.05 8.80 -11.02
N TYR A 20 -16.10 9.61 -10.92
CA TYR A 20 -17.48 9.11 -10.98
C TYR A 20 -18.07 9.35 -12.37
N GLY A 21 -18.83 8.37 -12.85
CA GLY A 21 -19.34 8.32 -14.22
C GLY A 21 -20.19 7.08 -14.46
N ALA A 22 -20.41 6.75 -15.73
CA ALA A 22 -21.14 5.56 -16.15
C ALA A 22 -20.45 4.97 -17.38
N GLY A 23 -20.41 3.63 -17.49
CA GLY A 23 -19.79 2.90 -18.59
C GLY A 23 -18.29 2.70 -18.42
N PHE A 24 -17.77 2.63 -17.20
CA PHE A 24 -16.40 2.16 -16.98
C PHE A 24 -16.35 0.64 -17.09
N SER A 25 -15.28 0.12 -17.66
CA SER A 25 -15.06 -1.32 -17.80
C SER A 25 -13.59 -1.66 -17.60
N GLY A 26 -13.24 -2.95 -17.64
CA GLY A 26 -11.85 -3.39 -17.48
C GLY A 26 -10.87 -2.89 -18.56
N SER A 27 -11.37 -2.33 -19.67
CA SER A 27 -10.53 -1.69 -20.69
C SER A 27 -10.34 -0.19 -20.46
N THR A 28 -11.04 0.41 -19.51
CA THR A 28 -10.97 1.84 -19.27
C THR A 28 -9.66 2.20 -18.56
N LYS A 29 -8.93 3.15 -19.15
CA LYS A 29 -7.65 3.67 -18.67
C LYS A 29 -7.80 5.13 -18.28
N ALA A 30 -6.83 5.60 -17.48
CA ALA A 30 -6.75 7.00 -17.07
C ALA A 30 -5.35 7.56 -17.32
N TRP A 31 -5.26 8.88 -17.47
CA TRP A 31 -3.99 9.58 -17.69
C TRP A 31 -3.94 10.88 -16.89
N PHE A 32 -2.78 11.17 -16.33
CA PHE A 32 -2.43 12.49 -15.81
C PHE A 32 -1.48 13.18 -16.80
N GLY A 33 -1.99 14.19 -17.50
CA GLY A 33 -1.29 14.77 -18.65
C GLY A 33 -1.09 13.72 -19.73
N ASP A 34 0.16 13.46 -20.12
CA ASP A 34 0.51 12.44 -21.12
C ASP A 34 0.95 11.10 -20.51
N SER A 35 1.02 11.01 -19.19
CA SER A 35 1.39 9.79 -18.47
C SER A 35 0.15 8.94 -18.15
N GLU A 36 0.19 7.66 -18.50
CA GLU A 36 -0.85 6.70 -18.12
C GLU A 36 -0.81 6.47 -16.61
N ALA A 37 -1.98 6.55 -15.98
CA ALA A 37 -2.19 6.37 -14.56
C ALA A 37 -2.53 4.90 -14.27
N VAL A 38 -2.12 4.41 -13.11
CA VAL A 38 -2.50 3.06 -12.69
C VAL A 38 -3.93 3.09 -12.14
N VAL A 39 -4.79 2.25 -12.70
CA VAL A 39 -6.17 2.01 -12.25
C VAL A 39 -6.13 0.82 -11.29
N TYR A 40 -6.66 0.99 -10.07
CA TYR A 40 -6.64 -0.05 -9.03
C TYR A 40 -7.99 -0.70 -8.80
N ASP A 41 -9.07 0.04 -9.06
CA ASP A 41 -10.42 -0.43 -8.87
C ASP A 41 -11.35 0.28 -9.86
N TYR A 42 -12.40 -0.41 -10.28
CA TYR A 42 -13.43 0.16 -11.13
C TYR A 42 -14.75 -0.60 -10.94
N ASP A 43 -15.83 0.13 -11.16
CA ASP A 43 -17.18 -0.37 -11.29
C ASP A 43 -17.90 0.45 -12.36
N ASP A 44 -19.09 0.07 -12.80
CA ASP A 44 -19.84 0.84 -13.81
C ASP A 44 -20.02 2.31 -13.40
N GLY A 45 -20.12 2.58 -12.09
CA GLY A 45 -20.31 3.92 -11.53
C GLY A 45 -19.04 4.74 -11.25
N PHE A 46 -17.86 4.11 -11.18
CA PHE A 46 -16.61 4.82 -10.83
C PHE A 46 -15.34 4.12 -11.30
N ILE A 47 -14.24 4.87 -11.34
CA ILE A 47 -12.88 4.34 -11.51
C ILE A 47 -11.97 4.99 -10.47
N GLN A 48 -11.12 4.19 -9.82
CA GLN A 48 -10.13 4.61 -8.85
C GLN A 48 -8.74 4.53 -9.46
N VAL A 49 -8.04 5.66 -9.46
CA VAL A 49 -6.75 5.83 -10.13
C VAL A 49 -5.73 6.41 -9.15
N MET A 50 -4.47 5.98 -9.25
CA MET A 50 -3.42 6.52 -8.39
C MET A 50 -2.81 7.78 -8.99
N ALA A 51 -2.65 8.79 -8.15
CA ALA A 51 -1.93 10.01 -8.51
C ALA A 51 -0.45 9.67 -8.79
N PRO A 52 0.13 10.22 -9.88
CA PRO A 52 1.51 9.96 -10.25
C PRO A 52 2.47 10.57 -9.22
N LYS A 53 3.75 10.17 -9.31
CA LYS A 53 4.82 10.80 -8.51
C LYS A 53 5.10 12.26 -8.92
N THR A 54 4.64 12.68 -10.09
CA THR A 54 4.83 14.05 -10.59
C THR A 54 3.96 15.02 -9.79
N VAL A 55 4.61 15.93 -9.07
CA VAL A 55 3.96 16.99 -8.29
C VAL A 55 3.52 18.13 -9.20
N GLY A 56 2.34 18.69 -8.93
CA GLY A 56 1.78 19.87 -9.60
C GLY A 56 0.32 19.70 -10.02
N ILE A 57 -0.20 20.72 -10.70
CA ILE A 57 -1.57 20.71 -11.22
C ILE A 57 -1.61 19.94 -12.54
N LEU A 58 -2.10 18.71 -12.48
CA LEU A 58 -2.19 17.80 -13.62
C LEU A 58 -3.62 17.75 -14.18
N LYS A 59 -3.73 17.59 -15.49
CA LYS A 59 -5.01 17.36 -16.18
C LYS A 59 -5.30 15.87 -16.18
N LEU A 60 -6.47 15.49 -15.66
CA LEU A 60 -6.93 14.10 -15.62
C LEU A 60 -7.78 13.80 -16.86
N TYR A 61 -7.47 12.69 -17.52
CA TYR A 61 -8.19 12.16 -18.67
C TYR A 61 -8.58 10.70 -18.42
N VAL A 62 -9.71 10.26 -18.97
CA VAL A 62 -10.20 8.87 -18.89
C VAL A 62 -10.78 8.43 -20.23
N GLY A 63 -10.57 7.17 -20.63
CA GLY A 63 -11.02 6.60 -21.89
C GLY A 63 -10.38 5.24 -22.20
N ASP A 64 -10.64 4.69 -23.38
CA ASP A 64 -10.18 3.33 -23.74
C ASP A 64 -8.76 3.30 -24.31
N SER A 65 -8.27 4.44 -24.82
CA SER A 65 -6.92 4.57 -25.37
C SER A 65 -6.42 6.03 -25.26
N GLY A 66 -5.10 6.23 -25.36
CA GLY A 66 -4.50 7.57 -25.27
C GLY A 66 -5.02 8.55 -26.35
N ALA A 67 -5.47 8.03 -27.49
CA ALA A 67 -6.09 8.84 -28.56
C ALA A 67 -7.58 9.11 -28.32
N ASN A 68 -8.29 8.22 -27.62
CA ASN A 68 -9.72 8.33 -27.33
C ASN A 68 -9.97 8.59 -25.84
N ARG A 69 -9.34 9.66 -25.31
CA ARG A 69 -9.44 10.06 -23.91
C ARG A 69 -10.26 11.34 -23.73
N LYS A 70 -11.12 11.37 -22.71
CA LYS A 70 -11.95 12.53 -22.35
C LYS A 70 -11.39 13.23 -21.13
N PHE A 71 -11.36 14.56 -21.18
CA PHE A 71 -10.93 15.38 -20.06
C PHE A 71 -11.96 15.31 -18.92
N VAL A 72 -11.48 15.05 -17.70
CA VAL A 72 -12.28 14.88 -16.49
C VAL A 72 -12.18 16.07 -15.56
N GLY A 73 -10.97 16.63 -15.39
CA GLY A 73 -10.73 17.71 -14.44
C GLY A 73 -9.25 17.98 -14.22
N LYS A 74 -8.96 18.92 -13.31
CA LYS A 74 -7.60 19.22 -12.83
C LYS A 74 -7.43 18.70 -11.41
N VAL A 75 -6.34 17.98 -11.17
CA VAL A 75 -5.96 17.45 -9.86
C VAL A 75 -4.65 18.09 -9.46
N ASP A 76 -4.61 18.67 -8.26
CA ASP A 76 -3.39 19.20 -7.67
C ASP A 76 -2.70 18.09 -6.89
N VAL A 77 -1.68 17.49 -7.52
CA VAL A 77 -0.87 16.43 -6.91
C VAL A 77 0.22 17.07 -6.09
N THR A 78 0.19 16.88 -4.78
CA THR A 78 1.23 17.39 -3.88
C THR A 78 2.14 16.29 -3.39
N ASP A 79 3.36 16.68 -3.05
CA ASP A 79 4.17 15.84 -2.19
C ASP A 79 3.44 15.64 -0.84
N ASP A 80 3.59 14.45 -0.26
CA ASP A 80 2.93 14.03 0.99
C ASP A 80 3.29 14.97 2.15
N THR A 81 4.43 15.67 2.01
CA THR A 81 4.98 16.69 2.92
C THR A 81 4.26 18.04 2.92
N LYS A 82 3.20 18.24 2.14
CA LYS A 82 2.58 19.57 1.97
C LYS A 82 1.10 19.70 2.34
N ARG A 83 0.46 18.67 2.89
CA ARG A 83 -1.02 18.66 3.00
C ARG A 83 -1.63 18.37 4.36
N LEU A 84 -0.94 18.76 5.42
CA LEU A 84 -1.57 19.49 6.53
C LEU A 84 -0.72 20.72 6.84
N ALA A 85 -1.33 21.78 7.37
CA ALA A 85 -0.61 22.89 8.01
C ALA A 85 0.14 22.45 9.30
N LEU A 86 0.60 21.20 9.34
CA LEU A 86 1.41 20.54 10.36
C LEU A 86 2.84 20.27 9.84
N ASP A 87 3.08 20.24 8.53
CA ASP A 87 4.44 20.03 7.99
C ASP A 87 5.27 21.32 7.95
N ASN A 88 4.63 22.48 8.06
CA ASN A 88 5.35 23.75 8.27
C ASN A 88 6.08 23.79 9.62
N VAL A 89 5.92 22.79 10.50
CA VAL A 89 6.73 22.68 11.72
C VAL A 89 8.17 22.25 11.39
N ALA A 90 8.39 21.53 10.28
CA ALA A 90 9.71 21.02 9.90
C ALA A 90 10.51 22.00 9.01
N ASP A 91 9.83 22.86 8.24
CA ASP A 91 10.46 23.82 7.32
C ASP A 91 10.73 25.21 7.94
N HIS A 92 10.26 25.45 9.17
CA HIS A 92 10.59 26.64 9.93
C HIS A 92 11.71 26.30 10.94
N PRO A 93 12.75 27.15 11.09
CA PRO A 93 13.64 27.06 12.24
C PRO A 93 12.80 26.93 13.52
N GLU A 94 13.15 26.05 14.45
CA GLU A 94 12.31 25.76 15.63
C GLU A 94 11.86 27.03 16.39
N SER A 95 12.73 28.05 16.40
CA SER A 95 12.45 29.37 16.96
C SER A 95 11.28 30.10 16.31
N ASP A 96 11.05 29.89 15.02
CA ASP A 96 10.08 30.64 14.22
C ASP A 96 8.67 30.06 14.38
N PHE A 97 8.55 28.74 14.55
CA PHE A 97 7.26 28.10 14.79
C PHE A 97 6.71 28.43 16.18
N GLU A 98 7.54 28.38 17.22
CA GLU A 98 7.17 28.80 18.57
C GLU A 98 6.74 30.28 18.61
N GLN A 99 7.48 31.15 17.91
CA GLN A 99 7.13 32.56 17.80
C GLN A 99 5.79 32.77 17.06
N ASN A 100 5.51 32.02 16.00
CA ASN A 100 4.24 32.11 15.27
C ASN A 100 3.05 31.66 16.12
N VAL A 101 3.20 30.58 16.89
CA VAL A 101 2.19 30.13 17.84
C VAL A 101 2.00 31.17 18.95
N CYS A 102 3.08 31.73 19.49
CA CYS A 102 3.04 32.80 20.49
C CYS A 102 2.27 34.03 19.96
N GLN A 103 2.56 34.48 18.74
CA GLN A 103 1.83 35.59 18.11
C GLN A 103 0.35 35.27 17.89
N SER A 104 0.03 34.03 17.53
CA SER A 104 -1.36 33.58 17.40
C SER A 104 -2.09 33.62 18.76
N LEU A 105 -1.46 33.12 19.82
CA LEU A 105 -2.00 33.16 21.19
C LEU A 105 -2.19 34.61 21.68
N LEU A 106 -1.21 35.47 21.45
CA LEU A 106 -1.33 36.91 21.73
C LEU A 106 -2.44 37.56 20.91
N GLY A 107 -2.66 37.11 19.68
CA GLY A 107 -3.73 37.55 18.79
C GLY A 107 -5.14 37.25 19.31
N LEU A 108 -5.32 36.11 19.99
CA LEU A 108 -6.61 35.68 20.55
C LEU A 108 -7.06 36.49 21.77
N LEU A 109 -6.14 37.21 22.43
CA LEU A 109 -6.45 37.96 23.63
C LEU A 109 -7.15 39.29 23.32
N PRO A 110 -8.03 39.76 24.22
CA PRO A 110 -8.69 41.05 24.11
C PRO A 110 -7.69 42.20 23.95
N ARG A 111 -8.12 43.28 23.29
CA ARG A 111 -7.32 44.52 23.21
C ARG A 111 -7.48 45.29 24.53
N GLY A 112 -6.37 45.78 25.10
CA GLY A 112 -6.42 46.60 26.31
C GLY A 112 -5.06 46.72 26.99
N PHE A 113 -4.91 47.72 27.87
CA PHE A 113 -3.65 48.02 28.58
C PHE A 113 -3.14 46.87 29.45
N ALA A 114 -4.07 46.05 29.98
CA ALA A 114 -3.73 44.86 30.75
C ALA A 114 -3.10 43.73 29.91
N TRP A 115 -3.27 43.76 28.58
CA TRP A 115 -2.83 42.73 27.64
C TRP A 115 -1.75 43.28 26.70
N TYR A 116 -0.68 43.83 27.26
CA TYR A 116 0.42 44.37 26.47
C TYR A 116 1.03 43.27 25.56
N LYS A 117 0.86 43.42 24.24
CA LYS A 117 1.27 42.45 23.22
C LYS A 117 2.68 42.69 22.67
N GLY A 118 3.46 43.59 23.28
CA GLY A 118 4.84 43.83 22.83
C GLY A 118 5.75 42.64 23.13
N SER A 119 6.70 42.38 22.24
CA SER A 119 7.60 41.22 22.27
C SER A 119 8.38 41.10 23.59
N ASP A 120 8.68 42.22 24.24
CA ASP A 120 9.54 42.28 25.43
C ASP A 120 8.77 42.22 26.76
N GLY A 121 7.44 42.16 26.72
CA GLY A 121 6.61 42.13 27.93
C GLY A 121 6.70 40.81 28.69
N LEU A 122 6.53 40.85 30.02
CA LEU A 122 6.39 39.65 30.87
C LEU A 122 5.31 38.70 30.33
N PHE A 123 4.23 39.28 29.83
CA PHE A 123 3.11 38.53 29.27
C PHE A 123 3.44 37.83 27.93
N SER A 124 4.24 38.47 27.07
CA SER A 124 4.77 37.86 25.84
C SER A 124 5.69 36.68 26.16
N ARG A 125 6.55 36.80 27.18
CA ARG A 125 7.42 35.70 27.65
C ARG A 125 6.62 34.52 28.22
N LEU A 126 5.56 34.81 28.99
CA LEU A 126 4.63 33.77 29.47
C LEU A 126 3.95 33.05 28.29
N MET A 127 3.45 33.80 27.31
CA MET A 127 2.83 33.23 26.11
C MET A 127 3.81 32.43 25.25
N LEU A 128 5.07 32.83 25.18
CA LEU A 128 6.11 32.07 24.51
C LEU A 128 6.34 30.71 25.20
N GLY A 129 6.38 30.67 26.53
CA GLY A 129 6.48 29.41 27.27
C GLY A 129 5.28 28.48 27.05
N ILE A 130 4.06 29.04 27.01
CA ILE A 130 2.85 28.28 26.68
C ILE A 130 2.89 27.79 25.22
N ALA A 131 3.35 28.63 24.30
CA ALA A 131 3.52 28.27 22.90
C ALA A 131 4.47 27.08 22.73
N GLY A 132 5.62 27.09 23.40
CA GLY A 132 6.55 25.95 23.39
C GLY A 132 5.91 24.64 23.87
N ALA A 133 5.15 24.67 24.96
CA ALA A 133 4.44 23.48 25.44
C ALA A 133 3.38 22.97 24.43
N VAL A 134 2.67 23.88 23.76
CA VAL A 134 1.71 23.54 22.71
C VAL A 134 2.42 22.93 21.50
N VAL A 135 3.54 23.51 21.07
CA VAL A 135 4.37 23.00 19.97
C VAL A 135 4.84 21.58 20.24
N GLU A 136 5.30 21.30 21.46
CA GLU A 136 5.70 19.94 21.83
C GLU A 136 4.55 18.94 21.83
N LEU A 137 3.38 19.34 22.31
CA LEU A 137 2.19 18.50 22.21
C LEU A 137 1.85 18.20 20.74
N TYR A 138 1.95 19.20 19.86
CA TYR A 138 1.74 19.01 18.43
C TYR A 138 2.75 18.03 17.81
N ARG A 139 4.03 18.12 18.19
CA ARG A 139 5.08 17.17 17.75
C ARG A 139 4.76 15.75 18.16
N LEU A 140 4.36 15.55 19.42
CA LEU A 140 3.96 14.24 19.92
C LEU A 140 2.75 13.68 19.17
N ILE A 141 1.75 14.51 18.87
CA ILE A 141 0.56 14.09 18.09
C ILE A 141 0.95 13.74 16.65
N ALA A 142 1.84 14.52 16.02
CA ALA A 142 2.32 14.24 14.67
C ALA A 142 3.08 12.91 14.62
N ALA A 143 4.00 12.69 15.56
CA ALA A 143 4.73 11.43 15.71
C ALA A 143 3.81 10.26 16.04
N TYR A 144 2.78 10.47 16.88
CA TYR A 144 1.79 9.44 17.15
C TYR A 144 1.03 9.07 15.87
N ARG A 145 0.61 10.06 15.07
CA ARG A 145 -0.13 9.82 13.84
C ARG A 145 0.65 9.03 12.81
N THR A 146 1.96 9.26 12.67
CA THR A 146 2.81 8.45 11.78
C THR A 146 2.93 7.02 12.31
N ASN A 147 3.14 6.87 13.63
CA ASN A 147 3.31 5.57 14.27
C ASN A 147 2.05 4.71 14.34
N VAL A 148 0.86 5.31 14.33
CA VAL A 148 -0.43 4.58 14.30
C VAL A 148 -0.66 3.90 12.94
N SER A 149 -0.05 4.39 11.86
CA SER A 149 -0.24 3.80 10.53
C SER A 149 0.75 2.66 10.29
N PRO A 150 0.28 1.46 9.89
CA PRO A 150 1.13 0.34 9.48
C PRO A 150 2.07 0.67 8.29
N THR A 151 1.83 1.75 7.55
CA THR A 151 2.63 2.16 6.39
C THR A 151 3.84 3.03 6.72
N HIS A 152 3.82 3.76 7.83
CA HIS A 152 4.79 4.82 8.12
C HIS A 152 5.25 4.80 9.58
N THR A 153 5.12 3.63 10.23
CA THR A 153 5.48 3.46 11.63
C THR A 153 6.95 3.10 11.79
N ASP A 154 7.58 3.72 12.78
CA ASP A 154 8.89 3.29 13.29
C ASP A 154 8.72 2.14 14.30
N SER A 155 7.49 1.90 14.76
CA SER A 155 7.12 0.89 15.77
C SER A 155 6.72 -0.45 15.13
N VAL A 156 7.48 -0.90 14.12
CA VAL A 156 7.17 -2.15 13.38
C VAL A 156 7.07 -3.37 14.30
N THR A 157 7.91 -3.42 15.33
CA THR A 157 7.95 -4.52 16.30
C THR A 157 6.66 -4.69 17.09
N ASP A 158 5.99 -3.58 17.40
CA ASP A 158 4.75 -3.61 18.19
C ASP A 158 3.64 -4.24 17.35
N PHE A 159 3.52 -3.81 16.09
CA PHE A 159 2.60 -4.42 15.13
C PHE A 159 2.91 -5.89 14.86
N GLU A 160 4.18 -6.26 14.78
CA GLU A 160 4.56 -7.67 14.62
C GLU A 160 4.12 -8.51 15.82
N SER A 161 4.28 -7.99 17.03
CA SER A 161 3.82 -8.70 18.23
C SER A 161 2.29 -8.87 18.25
N GLU A 162 1.55 -7.82 17.86
CA GLU A 162 0.08 -7.83 17.85
C GLU A 162 -0.47 -8.77 16.75
N PHE A 163 0.13 -8.74 15.56
CA PHE A 163 -0.26 -9.60 14.44
C PHE A 163 0.38 -10.99 14.45
N ARG A 164 1.22 -11.29 15.45
CA ARG A 164 2.02 -12.52 15.56
C ARG A 164 2.81 -12.78 14.28
N LEU A 165 3.59 -11.77 13.90
CA LEU A 165 4.53 -11.81 12.79
C LEU A 165 5.99 -11.92 13.32
N PRO A 166 6.91 -12.49 12.53
CA PRO A 166 6.64 -13.25 11.31
C PRO A 166 5.81 -14.51 11.62
N GLU A 167 5.01 -14.96 10.66
CA GLU A 167 4.27 -16.22 10.83
C GLU A 167 5.27 -17.37 11.06
N GLU A 168 4.88 -18.37 11.86
CA GLU A 168 5.78 -19.43 12.28
C GLU A 168 6.48 -20.08 11.06
N GLY A 169 7.81 -20.05 11.02
CA GLY A 169 8.60 -20.63 9.92
C GLY A 169 8.73 -19.74 8.67
N VAL A 170 8.36 -18.46 8.74
CA VAL A 170 8.66 -17.46 7.71
C VAL A 170 9.92 -16.70 8.09
N GLU A 171 10.95 -16.78 7.25
CA GLU A 171 12.18 -15.99 7.38
C GLU A 171 12.32 -15.05 6.18
N TYR A 172 12.75 -13.81 6.46
CA TYR A 172 12.97 -12.79 5.44
C TYR A 172 14.42 -12.78 4.99
N GLU A 173 14.67 -13.16 3.75
CA GLU A 173 16.00 -13.09 3.13
C GLU A 173 16.32 -11.68 2.62
N GLY A 174 17.61 -11.31 2.62
CA GLY A 174 18.13 -10.07 2.04
C GLY A 174 19.01 -9.27 3.00
N SER A 175 19.42 -8.08 2.60
CA SER A 175 20.11 -7.11 3.47
C SER A 175 19.17 -6.56 4.55
N ASP A 176 19.70 -6.04 5.66
CA ASP A 176 18.91 -5.50 6.79
C ASP A 176 17.86 -4.46 6.33
N SER A 177 18.19 -3.64 5.33
CA SER A 177 17.27 -2.64 4.75
C SER A 177 16.13 -3.30 3.97
N GLU A 178 16.40 -4.37 3.24
CA GLU A 178 15.39 -5.11 2.47
C GLU A 178 14.47 -5.92 3.40
N GLN A 179 15.04 -6.54 4.44
CA GLN A 179 14.28 -7.25 5.45
C GLN A 179 13.32 -6.31 6.17
N SER A 180 13.78 -5.12 6.56
CA SER A 180 12.94 -4.11 7.22
C SER A 180 11.76 -3.67 6.34
N LYS A 181 11.98 -3.51 5.03
CA LYS A 181 10.90 -3.20 4.07
C LYS A 181 9.90 -4.34 3.94
N LYS A 182 10.37 -5.59 3.85
CA LYS A 182 9.50 -6.78 3.76
C LYS A 182 8.64 -6.95 5.00
N ARG A 183 9.21 -6.74 6.19
CA ARG A 183 8.49 -6.74 7.48
C ARG A 183 7.38 -5.69 7.52
N LEU A 184 7.68 -4.45 7.15
CA LEU A 184 6.69 -3.37 7.07
C LEU A 184 5.55 -3.71 6.08
N LEU A 185 5.89 -4.26 4.92
CA LEU A 185 4.89 -4.68 3.93
C LEU A 185 4.02 -5.84 4.43
N GLU A 186 4.56 -6.78 5.21
CA GLU A 186 3.76 -7.85 5.80
C GLU A 186 2.79 -7.31 6.86
N VAL A 187 3.27 -6.44 7.74
CA VAL A 187 2.45 -5.73 8.73
C VAL A 187 1.31 -5.00 8.04
N TYR A 188 1.61 -4.23 6.98
CA TYR A 188 0.61 -3.55 6.18
C TYR A 188 -0.39 -4.53 5.55
N ARG A 189 0.09 -5.63 4.95
CA ARG A 189 -0.77 -6.66 4.36
C ARG A 189 -1.75 -7.22 5.39
N LYS A 190 -1.29 -7.52 6.60
CA LYS A 190 -2.11 -8.14 7.66
C LYS A 190 -3.11 -7.15 8.24
N ALA A 191 -2.67 -5.91 8.46
CA ALA A 191 -3.55 -4.82 8.91
C ALA A 191 -4.63 -4.47 7.87
N CYS A 192 -4.27 -4.46 6.58
CA CYS A 192 -5.18 -4.18 5.48
C CYS A 192 -5.87 -5.42 4.91
N LYS A 193 -5.77 -6.58 5.59
CA LYS A 193 -6.43 -7.82 5.19
C LYS A 193 -7.95 -7.65 5.30
N LYS A 194 -8.56 -7.08 4.27
CA LYS A 194 -9.96 -7.34 3.94
C LYS A 194 -9.99 -8.79 3.49
N GLY A 195 -10.83 -9.64 4.10
CA GLY A 195 -10.86 -11.10 3.90
C GLY A 195 -11.11 -11.55 2.46
N GLY A 196 -10.15 -11.31 1.57
CA GLY A 196 -10.22 -11.57 0.15
C GLY A 196 -9.69 -12.96 -0.15
N CYS A 197 -10.57 -13.86 -0.54
CA CYS A 197 -10.21 -15.15 -1.14
C CYS A 197 -9.92 -14.99 -2.65
N THR A 198 -9.44 -13.83 -3.09
CA THR A 198 -9.25 -13.52 -4.52
C THR A 198 -7.85 -13.89 -4.99
N ILE A 199 -7.72 -14.33 -6.24
CA ILE A 199 -6.42 -14.65 -6.85
C ILE A 199 -5.42 -13.49 -6.76
N LEU A 200 -5.89 -12.25 -6.94
CA LEU A 200 -5.05 -11.06 -6.87
C LEU A 200 -4.40 -10.87 -5.49
N TYR A 201 -5.09 -11.26 -4.41
CA TYR A 201 -4.53 -11.26 -3.07
C TYR A 201 -3.36 -12.25 -2.95
N PHE A 202 -3.51 -13.47 -3.43
CA PHE A 202 -2.42 -14.46 -3.35
C PHE A 202 -1.24 -14.11 -4.26
N LYS A 203 -1.48 -13.43 -5.40
CA LYS A 203 -0.42 -12.86 -6.22
C LYS A 203 0.36 -11.75 -5.49
N SER A 204 -0.32 -10.89 -4.74
CA SER A 204 0.37 -9.86 -3.95
C SER A 204 1.17 -10.45 -2.79
N VAL A 205 0.71 -11.56 -2.21
CA VAL A 205 1.47 -12.34 -1.23
C VAL A 205 2.76 -12.88 -1.84
N ALA A 206 2.70 -13.49 -3.02
CA ALA A 206 3.89 -14.00 -3.70
C ALA A 206 4.91 -12.90 -4.04
N ALA A 207 4.42 -11.72 -4.44
CA ALA A 207 5.27 -10.58 -4.73
C ALA A 207 6.12 -10.11 -3.51
N LEU A 208 5.65 -10.31 -2.27
CA LEU A 208 6.45 -10.00 -1.06
C LEU A 208 7.73 -10.84 -0.96
N PHE A 209 7.68 -12.06 -1.46
CA PHE A 209 8.83 -12.96 -1.53
C PHE A 209 9.67 -12.75 -2.80
N GLY A 210 9.29 -11.79 -3.64
CA GLY A 210 9.92 -11.55 -4.94
C GLY A 210 9.58 -12.60 -5.99
N ILE A 211 8.45 -13.30 -5.85
CA ILE A 211 8.05 -14.40 -6.72
C ILE A 211 6.92 -13.94 -7.64
N ASP A 212 7.09 -14.14 -8.93
CA ASP A 212 6.02 -13.98 -9.91
C ASP A 212 5.23 -15.29 -10.03
N VAL A 213 3.92 -15.24 -9.79
CA VAL A 213 3.05 -16.42 -9.78
C VAL A 213 1.78 -16.23 -10.62
N GLU A 214 1.40 -17.30 -11.30
CA GLU A 214 0.12 -17.46 -11.96
C GLU A 214 -0.71 -18.49 -11.17
N ILE A 215 -1.95 -18.13 -10.84
CA ILE A 215 -2.84 -19.00 -10.08
C ILE A 215 -4.00 -19.37 -10.98
N TYR A 216 -4.21 -20.67 -11.16
CA TYR A 216 -5.27 -21.26 -11.96
C TYR A 216 -6.27 -21.94 -11.04
N GLU A 217 -7.56 -21.75 -11.30
CA GLU A 217 -8.62 -22.47 -10.61
C GLU A 217 -9.11 -23.63 -11.49
N TYR A 218 -9.29 -24.82 -10.91
CA TYR A 218 -9.70 -26.02 -11.65
C TYR A 218 -11.00 -25.80 -12.42
N TRP A 219 -12.03 -25.26 -11.77
CA TRP A 219 -13.36 -25.09 -12.37
C TRP A 219 -13.36 -24.16 -13.61
N LYS A 220 -12.31 -23.34 -13.78
CA LYS A 220 -12.11 -22.48 -14.97
C LYS A 220 -11.15 -23.08 -16.00
N ASN A 221 -10.19 -23.89 -15.57
CA ASN A 221 -9.10 -24.40 -16.41
C ASN A 221 -8.84 -25.89 -16.10
N PRO A 222 -9.84 -26.79 -16.23
CA PRO A 222 -9.70 -28.19 -15.83
C PRO A 222 -8.59 -28.91 -16.61
N GLU A 223 -8.32 -28.50 -17.84
CA GLU A 223 -7.28 -29.05 -18.72
C GLU A 223 -5.86 -28.89 -18.17
N ARG A 224 -5.63 -27.93 -17.26
CA ARG A 224 -4.32 -27.71 -16.64
C ARG A 224 -4.01 -28.67 -15.50
N PHE A 225 -4.98 -29.43 -15.04
CA PHE A 225 -4.88 -30.30 -13.87
C PHE A 225 -4.79 -31.77 -14.26
N ASP A 226 -4.11 -32.06 -15.39
CA ASP A 226 -3.88 -33.42 -15.83
C ASP A 226 -3.13 -34.21 -14.75
N GLY A 227 -3.57 -35.44 -14.49
CA GLY A 227 -3.03 -36.32 -13.44
C GLY A 227 -3.65 -36.18 -12.02
N VAL A 228 -4.59 -35.26 -11.78
CA VAL A 228 -5.30 -35.20 -10.48
C VAL A 228 -6.45 -36.22 -10.44
N GLN A 229 -6.30 -37.30 -9.68
CA GLN A 229 -7.28 -38.40 -9.57
C GLN A 229 -8.18 -38.29 -8.32
N ASP A 230 -8.87 -37.17 -8.15
CA ASP A 230 -9.79 -36.94 -7.01
C ASP A 230 -11.26 -36.93 -7.48
N ALA A 231 -12.19 -37.04 -6.53
CA ALA A 231 -13.63 -37.03 -6.86
C ALA A 231 -14.02 -35.70 -7.56
N PRO A 232 -14.89 -35.71 -8.59
CA PRO A 232 -15.20 -34.52 -9.41
C PRO A 232 -15.63 -33.30 -8.59
N GLU A 233 -16.38 -33.55 -7.52
CA GLU A 233 -16.89 -32.51 -6.61
C GLU A 233 -15.78 -31.80 -5.82
N ARG A 234 -14.68 -32.51 -5.53
CA ARG A 234 -13.50 -31.97 -4.85
C ARG A 234 -12.59 -31.20 -5.80
N LEU A 235 -12.56 -31.60 -7.07
CA LEU A 235 -11.72 -30.98 -8.08
C LEU A 235 -12.01 -29.49 -8.23
N ASN A 236 -13.26 -29.06 -8.07
CA ASN A 236 -13.67 -27.64 -8.15
C ASN A 236 -12.94 -26.71 -7.16
N PHE A 237 -12.38 -27.25 -6.08
CA PHE A 237 -11.66 -26.48 -5.06
C PHE A 237 -10.13 -26.59 -5.18
N TYR A 238 -9.62 -27.13 -6.30
CA TYR A 238 -8.18 -27.15 -6.56
C TYR A 238 -7.71 -25.85 -7.21
N TRP A 239 -6.64 -25.30 -6.66
CA TRP A 239 -5.89 -24.20 -7.22
C TRP A 239 -4.49 -24.68 -7.61
N MET A 240 -4.03 -24.33 -8.79
CA MET A 240 -2.66 -24.56 -9.23
C MET A 240 -1.90 -23.24 -9.20
N ILE A 241 -0.85 -23.19 -8.41
CA ILE A 241 0.06 -22.06 -8.31
C ILE A 241 1.27 -22.39 -9.15
N LYS A 242 1.31 -21.82 -10.36
CA LYS A 242 2.44 -21.90 -11.26
C LYS A 242 3.39 -20.76 -10.94
N GLN A 243 4.64 -21.11 -10.65
CA GLN A 243 5.67 -20.15 -10.30
C GLN A 243 6.58 -19.92 -11.50
N ASN A 244 6.82 -18.66 -11.84
CA ASN A 244 7.70 -18.29 -12.93
C ASN A 244 9.14 -18.14 -12.40
N ILE A 245 9.79 -19.27 -12.18
CA ILE A 245 11.13 -19.34 -11.58
C ILE A 245 12.10 -19.91 -12.63
N PRO A 246 13.34 -19.39 -12.71
CA PRO A 246 14.37 -19.99 -13.54
C PRO A 246 14.62 -21.46 -13.17
N LEU A 247 14.86 -22.31 -14.17
CA LEU A 247 15.17 -23.74 -13.96
C LEU A 247 16.41 -23.97 -13.07
N SER A 248 17.30 -22.99 -12.94
CA SER A 248 18.47 -23.04 -12.04
C SER A 248 18.12 -23.16 -10.56
N ASP A 249 16.94 -22.68 -10.18
CA ASP A 249 16.53 -22.63 -8.77
C ASP A 249 15.68 -23.86 -8.39
N VAL A 250 15.25 -24.65 -9.37
CA VAL A 250 14.51 -25.89 -9.15
C VAL A 250 15.50 -27.00 -8.83
N LYS A 251 15.29 -27.67 -7.69
CA LYS A 251 16.08 -28.85 -7.32
C LYS A 251 15.44 -30.09 -7.94
N PHE A 252 16.28 -30.87 -8.61
CA PHE A 252 15.89 -32.13 -9.24
C PHE A 252 16.30 -33.29 -8.35
N PHE A 253 15.43 -34.27 -8.23
CA PHE A 253 15.75 -35.53 -7.59
C PHE A 253 16.83 -36.26 -8.38
N ASP A 254 17.93 -36.59 -7.72
CA ASP A 254 19.02 -37.38 -8.27
C ASP A 254 19.28 -38.63 -7.42
N CYS A 255 20.25 -39.44 -7.82
CA CYS A 255 20.61 -40.67 -7.08
C CYS A 255 21.28 -40.39 -5.71
N GLN A 256 21.54 -39.12 -5.36
CA GLN A 256 22.11 -38.71 -4.09
C GLN A 256 21.06 -38.13 -3.13
N THR A 257 19.85 -37.84 -3.63
CA THR A 257 18.74 -37.29 -2.87
C THR A 257 18.07 -38.38 -2.02
N GLU A 258 17.63 -38.04 -0.80
CA GLU A 258 16.87 -38.97 0.05
C GLU A 258 15.61 -39.48 -0.69
N CYS A 259 15.34 -40.78 -0.63
CA CYS A 259 14.20 -41.43 -1.31
C CYS A 259 12.81 -40.90 -0.90
N ASN A 260 12.73 -40.05 0.12
CA ASN A 260 11.50 -39.42 0.61
C ASN A 260 11.23 -38.03 0.00
N LYS A 261 12.14 -37.51 -0.85
CA LYS A 261 11.99 -36.18 -1.44
C LYS A 261 11.13 -36.22 -2.71
N PRO A 262 10.45 -35.11 -3.05
CA PRO A 262 9.72 -34.99 -4.30
C PRO A 262 10.67 -35.13 -5.50
N LEU A 263 10.13 -35.54 -6.65
CA LEU A 263 10.92 -35.64 -7.88
C LEU A 263 11.52 -34.29 -8.30
N HIS A 264 10.79 -33.20 -8.10
CA HIS A 264 11.31 -31.84 -8.19
C HIS A 264 10.76 -31.04 -7.01
N TRP A 265 11.59 -30.19 -6.40
CA TRP A 265 11.15 -29.30 -5.32
C TRP A 265 11.90 -27.98 -5.36
N TRP A 266 11.40 -27.05 -4.57
CA TRP A 266 11.97 -25.72 -4.44
C TRP A 266 12.10 -25.35 -2.96
N GLU A 267 13.07 -24.51 -2.62
CA GLU A 267 13.47 -24.25 -1.23
C GLU A 267 12.81 -23.03 -0.58
N LYS A 268 11.72 -22.49 -1.12
CA LYS A 268 10.92 -21.47 -0.39
C LYS A 268 9.74 -22.07 0.33
N ALA A 269 10.05 -22.99 1.25
CA ALA A 269 9.07 -23.58 2.17
C ALA A 269 8.27 -22.52 2.94
N ALA A 270 8.87 -21.37 3.25
CA ALA A 270 8.21 -20.23 3.89
C ALA A 270 7.02 -19.69 3.07
N PHE A 271 7.17 -19.61 1.74
CA PHE A 271 6.11 -19.14 0.84
C PHE A 271 4.95 -20.14 0.80
N GLU A 272 5.24 -21.42 0.57
CA GLU A 272 4.22 -22.47 0.53
C GLU A 272 3.47 -22.58 1.85
N LYS A 273 4.18 -22.49 2.98
CA LYS A 273 3.57 -22.49 4.31
C LYS A 273 2.61 -21.32 4.49
N LEU A 274 3.01 -20.11 4.09
CA LEU A 274 2.18 -18.91 4.19
C LEU A 274 0.91 -19.01 3.31
N ILE A 275 1.07 -19.50 2.08
CA ILE A 275 -0.07 -19.70 1.17
C ILE A 275 -1.02 -20.75 1.74
N ASN A 276 -0.51 -21.91 2.17
CA ASN A 276 -1.32 -22.97 2.76
C ASN A 276 -2.01 -22.56 4.06
N ALA A 277 -1.43 -21.63 4.83
CA ALA A 277 -2.08 -21.05 6.01
C ALA A 277 -3.17 -20.02 5.64
N SER A 278 -3.09 -19.43 4.44
CA SER A 278 -3.96 -18.34 4.00
C SER A 278 -5.09 -18.79 3.06
N ILE A 279 -5.01 -19.98 2.48
CA ILE A 279 -6.02 -20.50 1.56
C ILE A 279 -7.35 -20.80 2.28
N PRO A 280 -8.49 -20.73 1.58
CA PRO A 280 -9.76 -21.15 2.16
C PRO A 280 -9.69 -22.63 2.60
N SER A 281 -10.38 -22.97 3.69
CA SER A 281 -10.34 -24.31 4.31
C SER A 281 -10.71 -25.47 3.38
N HIS A 282 -11.45 -25.17 2.31
CA HIS A 282 -11.91 -26.16 1.33
C HIS A 282 -11.05 -26.18 0.06
N THR A 283 -10.10 -25.26 -0.07
CA THR A 283 -9.22 -25.16 -1.23
C THR A 283 -7.97 -26.01 -1.01
N ARG A 284 -7.53 -26.69 -2.06
CA ARG A 284 -6.24 -27.40 -2.08
C ARG A 284 -5.32 -26.76 -3.11
N CYS A 285 -4.10 -26.43 -2.70
CA CYS A 285 -3.10 -25.87 -3.59
C CYS A 285 -2.17 -26.95 -4.14
N LEU A 286 -1.98 -26.92 -5.45
CA LEU A 286 -0.94 -27.65 -6.18
C LEU A 286 0.12 -26.64 -6.61
N TYR A 287 1.38 -26.97 -6.39
CA TYR A 287 2.49 -26.11 -6.77
C TYR A 287 3.15 -26.69 -8.02
N ALA A 288 3.19 -25.89 -9.09
CA ALA A 288 3.85 -26.24 -10.34
C ALA A 288 5.14 -25.41 -10.50
N TYR A 289 6.26 -26.11 -10.67
CA TYR A 289 7.59 -25.52 -10.81
C TYR A 289 8.06 -25.69 -12.26
N GLY A 290 8.40 -24.59 -12.94
CA GLY A 290 9.00 -24.63 -14.28
C GLY A 290 8.56 -23.50 -15.23
N GLU A 291 9.40 -23.24 -16.23
CA GLU A 291 9.29 -22.14 -17.19
C GLU A 291 8.04 -22.23 -18.11
N LYS A 292 7.73 -21.11 -18.77
CA LYS A 292 6.82 -21.07 -19.92
C LYS A 292 7.40 -21.94 -21.05
N GLY A 293 6.78 -23.10 -21.29
CA GLY A 293 6.71 -23.67 -22.63
C GLY A 293 5.77 -22.85 -23.49
#